data_AF-A0A956MWW9-F1
#
_entry.id   AF-A0A956MWW9-F1
#
_cell.length_a   1.000
_cell.length_b   1.000
_cell.length_c   1.000
_cell.angle_alpha   90.00
_cell.angle_beta   90.00
_cell.angle_gamma   90.00
#
_symmetry.space_group_name_H-M   'P 1'
#
loop_
_entity.id
_entity.type
_entity.pdbx_description
1 polymer ?
#
loop_
_entity_poly.entity_id
_entity_poly.type
_entity_poly.pdbx_seq_one_letter_code
_entity_poly.pdbx_strand_id
1 'polypeptide(L)'
;DCVFLLGLVQYNFPDNTKQKFQSDRWYLKDRYKNPIAIVKSEIDNILNKNVDTDYMYQSKIDVINEKIRLLYVGITRAKEMLILSCSSYKDETEIGKKNKEPKPSIYINELEKHIQQKRSIKA
;
A
#
# COMPACT_ATOMS: atom_id res chain seq x y z
N ASP A 1 8.53 24.19 8.76
CA ASP A 1 8.54 22.72 8.94
C ASP A 1 7.78 22.06 7.80
N CYS A 2 8.45 21.25 6.98
CA CYS A 2 7.85 20.66 5.77
C CYS A 2 8.09 19.15 5.71
N VAL A 3 7.05 18.38 5.41
CA VAL A 3 7.12 16.93 5.20
C VAL A 3 6.78 16.59 3.76
N PHE A 4 7.59 15.72 3.17
CA PHE A 4 7.38 15.16 1.84
C PHE A 4 7.06 13.66 1.96
N LEU A 5 5.87 13.26 1.53
CA LEU A 5 5.51 11.85 1.36
C LEU A 5 5.40 11.56 -0.13
N LEU A 6 6.44 10.92 -0.66
CA LEU A 6 6.62 10.66 -2.08
C LEU A 6 6.26 9.21 -2.42
N GLY A 7 5.96 8.96 -3.69
CA GLY A 7 5.77 7.60 -4.21
C GLY A 7 4.49 6.91 -3.71
N LEU A 8 3.41 7.68 -3.53
CA LEU A 8 2.06 7.20 -3.16
C LEU A 8 1.36 6.50 -4.34
N VAL A 9 1.95 5.41 -4.81
CA VAL A 9 1.41 4.53 -5.84
C VAL A 9 0.93 3.22 -5.23
N GLN A 10 0.02 2.49 -5.91
CA GLN A 10 -0.57 1.24 -5.39
C GLN A 10 0.46 0.20 -4.95
N TYR A 11 1.63 0.17 -5.60
CA TYR A 11 2.69 -0.78 -5.24
C TYR A 11 3.36 -0.48 -3.89
N ASN A 12 3.40 0.80 -3.49
CA ASN A 12 4.00 1.22 -2.22
C ASN A 12 2.96 1.34 -1.11
N PHE A 13 1.75 1.76 -1.48
CA PHE A 13 0.60 1.97 -0.60
C PHE A 13 -0.63 1.26 -1.17
N PRO A 14 -0.68 -0.08 -1.06
CA PRO A 14 -1.84 -0.86 -1.48
C PRO A 14 -3.05 -0.58 -0.57
N ASP A 15 -4.23 -0.80 -1.13
CA ASP A 15 -5.53 -0.59 -0.52
C ASP A 15 -6.44 -1.82 -0.60
N ASN A 16 -6.10 -2.81 -1.43
CA ASN A 16 -6.85 -4.05 -1.53
C ASN A 16 -5.96 -5.26 -1.83
N THR A 17 -6.46 -6.46 -1.52
CA THR A 17 -5.70 -7.71 -1.59
C THR A 17 -5.43 -8.23 -3.02
N LYS A 18 -6.05 -7.61 -4.02
CA LYS A 18 -5.86 -7.95 -5.46
C LYS A 18 -4.68 -7.20 -6.07
N GLN A 19 -4.15 -6.18 -5.41
CA GLN A 19 -3.00 -5.42 -5.88
C GLN A 19 -1.68 -6.19 -5.71
N LYS A 20 -0.60 -5.60 -6.24
CA LYS A 20 0.74 -6.15 -6.09
C LYS A 20 1.32 -5.76 -4.72
N PHE A 21 1.74 -6.77 -3.96
CA PHE A 21 2.43 -6.59 -2.68
C PHE A 21 3.94 -6.78 -2.82
N GLN A 22 4.71 -6.01 -2.07
CA GLN A 22 6.18 -6.13 -2.02
C GLN A 22 6.66 -7.39 -1.28
N SER A 23 5.84 -7.90 -0.36
CA SER A 23 6.09 -9.16 0.36
C SER A 23 6.03 -10.38 -0.55
N ASP A 24 5.39 -10.25 -1.72
CA ASP A 24 5.26 -11.34 -2.69
C ASP A 24 6.54 -11.48 -3.53
N ARG A 25 7.02 -12.72 -3.66
CA ARG A 25 8.05 -13.19 -4.58
C ARG A 25 7.42 -13.59 -5.90
N TRP A 26 7.30 -12.62 -6.81
CA TRP A 26 6.62 -12.76 -8.11
C TRP A 26 7.22 -13.79 -9.08
N TYR A 27 8.43 -14.29 -8.80
CA TYR A 27 9.07 -15.37 -9.55
C TYR A 27 8.69 -16.78 -9.05
N LEU A 28 7.93 -16.89 -7.95
CA LEU A 28 7.41 -18.15 -7.43
C LEU A 28 5.97 -18.39 -7.91
N LYS A 29 5.55 -19.66 -7.93
CA LYS A 29 4.14 -20.04 -8.17
C LYS A 29 3.23 -19.40 -7.12
N ASP A 30 1.98 -19.13 -7.46
CA ASP A 30 1.04 -18.39 -6.58
C ASP A 30 0.94 -18.95 -5.15
N ARG A 31 0.89 -20.28 -5.00
CA ARG A 31 0.85 -20.95 -3.69
C ARG A 31 2.10 -20.73 -2.82
N TYR A 32 3.22 -20.33 -3.42
CA TYR A 32 4.52 -20.10 -2.76
C TYR A 32 4.92 -18.64 -2.71
N LYS A 33 4.06 -17.76 -3.21
CA LYS A 33 4.45 -16.39 -3.54
C LYS A 33 4.80 -15.55 -2.32
N ASN A 34 4.27 -15.85 -1.14
CA ASN A 34 4.69 -15.21 0.11
C ASN A 34 5.19 -16.28 1.12
N PRO A 35 6.50 -16.58 1.08
CA PRO A 35 7.11 -17.60 1.94
C PRO A 35 6.93 -17.33 3.44
N ILE A 36 6.87 -16.06 3.85
CA ILE A 36 6.72 -15.68 5.26
C ILE A 36 5.35 -16.13 5.79
N ALA A 37 4.29 -15.92 5.02
CA ALA A 37 2.95 -16.39 5.38
C ALA A 37 2.89 -17.91 5.51
N ILE A 38 3.57 -18.64 4.63
CA ILE A 38 3.65 -20.11 4.66
C ILE A 38 4.35 -20.58 5.93
N VAL A 39 5.53 -20.03 6.22
CA VAL A 39 6.28 -20.39 7.43
C VAL A 39 5.48 -20.10 8.69
N LYS A 40 4.75 -18.97 8.74
CA LYS A 40 3.84 -18.66 9.87
C LYS A 40 2.76 -19.72 10.03
N SER A 41 2.13 -20.12 8.92
CA SER A 41 1.11 -21.18 8.92
C SER A 41 1.68 -22.50 9.46
N GLU A 42 2.88 -22.89 9.03
CA GLU A 42 3.52 -24.13 9.49
C GLU A 42 3.87 -24.08 10.99
N ILE A 43 4.37 -22.94 11.47
CA ILE A 43 4.65 -22.75 12.91
C ILE A 43 3.38 -22.89 13.73
N ASP A 44 2.29 -22.23 13.33
CA ASP A 44 1.04 -22.27 14.09
C ASP A 44 0.39 -23.67 14.05
N ASN A 45 0.55 -24.41 12.95
CA ASN A 45 0.18 -25.82 12.86
C ASN A 45 0.99 -26.69 13.85
N ILE A 46 2.31 -26.51 13.92
CA ILE A 46 3.18 -27.23 14.87
C ILE A 46 2.79 -26.92 16.32
N LEU A 47 2.36 -25.69 16.60
CA LEU A 47 1.90 -25.26 17.92
C LEU A 47 0.47 -25.72 18.25
N ASN A 48 -0.17 -26.55 17.41
CA ASN A 48 -1.56 -27.02 17.53
C ASN A 48 -2.56 -25.88 17.78
N LYS A 49 -2.28 -24.70 17.25
CA LYS A 49 -3.30 -23.66 17.22
C LYS A 49 -4.31 -24.09 16.17
N ASN A 50 -5.55 -24.37 16.57
CA ASN A 50 -6.65 -24.61 15.63
C ASN A 50 -7.00 -23.29 14.93
N VAL A 51 -6.21 -22.92 13.92
CA VAL A 51 -6.37 -21.66 13.20
C VAL A 51 -6.91 -21.93 11.82
N ASP A 52 -8.21 -21.71 11.63
CA ASP A 52 -8.80 -21.55 10.30
C ASP A 52 -8.49 -20.14 9.77
N THR A 53 -7.21 -19.87 9.51
CA THR A 53 -6.74 -18.57 9.02
C THR A 53 -6.03 -18.75 7.69
N ASP A 54 -6.50 -18.01 6.68
CA ASP A 54 -5.76 -17.80 5.45
C ASP A 54 -4.60 -16.83 5.71
N TYR A 55 -3.43 -17.37 6.04
CA TYR A 55 -2.21 -16.59 6.31
C TYR A 55 -1.77 -15.75 5.11
N MET A 56 -2.09 -16.16 3.87
CA MET A 56 -1.77 -15.36 2.68
C MET A 56 -2.63 -14.12 2.61
N TYR A 57 -3.94 -14.28 2.82
CA TYR A 57 -4.87 -13.17 2.90
C TYR A 57 -4.52 -12.25 4.08
N GLN A 58 -4.33 -12.83 5.27
CA GLN A 58 -4.03 -12.07 6.48
C GLN A 58 -2.73 -11.27 6.33
N SER A 59 -1.68 -11.86 5.75
CA SER A 59 -0.43 -11.14 5.49
C SER A 59 -0.61 -9.93 4.58
N LYS A 60 -1.55 -9.96 3.63
CA LYS A 60 -1.86 -8.79 2.78
C LYS A 60 -2.61 -7.72 3.57
N ILE A 61 -3.58 -8.12 4.39
CA ILE A 61 -4.32 -7.22 5.27
C ILE A 61 -3.37 -6.52 6.25
N ASP A 62 -2.43 -7.26 6.84
CA ASP A 62 -1.42 -6.71 7.74
C ASP A 62 -0.57 -5.64 7.05
N VAL A 63 -0.16 -5.89 5.79
CA VAL A 63 0.58 -4.91 5.00
C VAL A 63 -0.27 -3.67 4.72
N ILE A 64 -1.54 -3.81 4.32
CA ILE A 64 -2.43 -2.67 4.09
C ILE A 64 -2.57 -1.82 5.36
N ASN A 65 -2.87 -2.47 6.49
CA ASN A 65 -3.02 -1.81 7.79
C ASN A 65 -1.76 -1.03 8.17
N GLU A 66 -0.59 -1.63 7.98
CA GLU A 66 0.67 -0.97 8.30
C GLU A 66 0.94 0.22 7.37
N LYS A 67 0.63 0.11 6.08
CA LYS A 67 0.77 1.22 5.13
C LYS A 67 -0.16 2.39 5.46
N ILE A 68 -1.37 2.13 5.92
CA ILE A 68 -2.29 3.16 6.42
C ILE A 68 -1.72 3.84 7.67
N ARG A 69 -1.17 3.07 8.63
CA ARG A 69 -0.53 3.63 9.83
C ARG A 69 0.67 4.51 9.47
N LEU A 70 1.53 4.05 8.57
CA LEU A 70 2.68 4.84 8.11
C LEU A 70 2.26 6.13 7.41
N LEU A 71 1.19 6.08 6.60
CA LEU A 71 0.62 7.27 5.97
C LEU A 71 0.10 8.25 7.03
N TYR A 72 -0.68 7.78 7.99
CA TYR A 72 -1.20 8.60 9.10
C TYR A 72 -0.08 9.26 9.91
N VAL A 73 0.95 8.50 10.30
CA VAL A 73 2.11 9.03 11.01
C VAL A 73 2.81 10.08 10.15
N GLY A 74 3.07 9.79 8.87
CA GLY A 74 3.72 10.73 7.96
C GLY A 74 2.95 12.06 7.83
N ILE A 75 1.61 11.99 7.70
CA ILE A 75 0.75 13.17 7.62
C ILE A 75 0.82 13.98 8.92
N THR A 76 0.68 13.32 10.07
CA THR A 76 0.64 13.98 11.39
C THR A 76 2.00 14.52 11.85
N ARG A 77 3.10 14.16 11.17
CA ARG A 77 4.40 14.77 11.42
C ARG A 77 4.51 16.21 10.92
N ALA A 78 3.74 16.60 9.90
CA ALA A 78 3.81 17.93 9.29
C ALA A 78 3.17 19.00 10.18
N LYS A 79 3.94 20.05 10.56
CA LYS A 79 3.40 21.17 11.33
C LYS A 79 2.89 22.33 10.49
N GLU A 80 3.56 22.61 9.36
CA GLU A 80 3.22 23.78 8.52
C GLU A 80 2.86 23.37 7.09
N MET A 81 3.66 22.49 6.47
CA MET A 81 3.45 22.08 5.07
C MET A 81 3.60 20.57 4.88
N LEU A 82 2.67 19.98 4.12
CA LEU A 82 2.69 18.59 3.70
C LEU A 82 2.61 18.52 2.18
N ILE A 83 3.56 17.85 1.56
CA ILE A 83 3.59 17.58 0.12
C ILE A 83 3.46 16.08 -0.09
N LEU A 84 2.38 15.68 -0.78
CA LEU A 84 2.11 14.30 -1.18
C LEU A 84 2.36 14.17 -2.69
N SER A 85 3.06 13.14 -3.13
CA SER A 85 3.25 12.90 -4.56
C SER A 85 3.18 11.43 -4.96
N CYS A 86 2.75 11.19 -6.19
CA CYS A 86 2.80 9.91 -6.88
C CYS A 86 3.33 10.13 -8.30
N SER A 87 3.91 9.10 -8.91
CA SER A 87 4.41 9.15 -10.28
C SER A 87 3.56 8.28 -11.21
N SER A 88 3.32 8.79 -12.43
CA SER A 88 2.65 8.05 -13.50
C SER A 88 3.59 7.15 -14.29
N TYR A 89 4.91 7.33 -14.16
CA TYR A 89 5.92 6.47 -14.78
C TYR A 89 7.12 6.37 -13.83
N LYS A 90 7.92 5.30 -13.95
CA LYS A 90 9.17 5.18 -13.19
C LYS A 90 10.31 5.99 -13.80
N ASP A 91 10.35 6.05 -15.13
CA ASP A 91 11.33 6.80 -15.90
C ASP A 91 10.74 7.31 -17.22
N GLU A 92 11.47 8.21 -17.89
CA GLU A 92 11.04 8.81 -19.16
C GLU A 92 10.92 7.80 -20.31
N THR A 93 11.70 6.73 -20.26
CA THR A 93 11.67 5.66 -21.28
C THR A 93 10.41 4.79 -21.17
N GLU A 94 9.71 4.86 -20.04
CA GLU A 94 8.46 4.14 -19.79
C GLU A 94 7.21 4.94 -20.13
N ILE A 95 7.35 6.23 -20.46
CA ILE A 95 6.22 7.09 -20.84
C ILE A 95 5.47 6.49 -22.04
N GLY A 96 4.14 6.36 -21.92
CA GLY A 96 3.26 5.76 -22.93
C GLY A 96 3.14 4.24 -22.84
N LYS A 97 3.96 3.55 -22.06
CA LYS A 97 3.83 2.10 -21.82
C LYS A 97 2.78 1.84 -20.74
N LYS A 98 1.51 1.72 -21.15
CA LYS A 98 0.35 1.52 -20.24
C LYS A 98 0.51 0.36 -19.25
N ASN A 99 1.23 -0.69 -19.63
CA ASN A 99 1.55 -1.84 -18.79
C ASN A 99 2.58 -1.56 -17.68
N LYS A 100 3.29 -0.43 -17.75
CA LYS A 100 4.28 0.04 -16.78
C LYS A 100 3.84 1.28 -16.00
N GLU A 101 2.72 1.89 -16.39
CA GLU A 101 2.11 3.02 -15.70
C GLU A 101 1.66 2.60 -14.28
N PRO A 102 2.32 3.09 -13.21
CA PRO A 102 1.87 2.85 -11.84
C PRO A 102 0.55 3.60 -11.63
N LYS A 103 -0.42 2.90 -11.06
CA LYS A 103 -1.65 3.56 -10.63
C LYS A 103 -1.40 4.35 -9.34
N PRO A 104 -1.91 5.59 -9.23
CA PRO A 104 -1.93 6.32 -7.96
C PRO A 104 -2.61 5.51 -6.86
N SER A 105 -2.15 5.67 -5.62
CA SER A 105 -2.81 5.06 -4.47
C SER A 105 -4.17 5.72 -4.23
N ILE A 106 -5.17 4.93 -3.84
CA ILE A 106 -6.51 5.46 -3.53
C ILE A 106 -6.48 6.52 -2.44
N TYR A 107 -5.51 6.44 -1.52
CA TYR A 107 -5.41 7.38 -0.39
C TYR A 107 -5.19 8.82 -0.86
N ILE A 108 -4.47 9.06 -1.97
CA ILE A 108 -4.34 10.40 -2.55
C ILE A 108 -5.71 10.92 -3.00
N ASN A 109 -6.47 10.08 -3.70
CA ASN A 109 -7.77 10.47 -4.25
C ASN A 109 -8.77 10.77 -3.13
N GLU A 110 -8.76 10.00 -2.04
CA GLU A 110 -9.63 10.25 -0.88
C GLU A 110 -9.25 11.54 -0.14
N LEU A 111 -7.96 11.83 0.00
CA LEU A 111 -7.49 13.09 0.58
C LEU A 111 -7.88 14.28 -0.30
N GLU A 112 -7.74 14.16 -1.62
CA GLU A 112 -8.17 15.18 -2.58
C GLU A 112 -9.66 15.47 -2.45
N LYS A 113 -10.51 14.43 -2.44
CA LYS A 113 -11.95 14.57 -2.23
C LYS A 113 -12.26 15.29 -0.92
N HIS A 114 -11.60 14.92 0.18
CA HIS A 114 -11.79 15.57 1.47
C HIS A 114 -11.41 17.06 1.45
N ILE A 115 -10.30 17.41 0.77
CA ILE A 115 -9.85 18.81 0.60
C ILE A 115 -10.87 19.60 -0.23
N GLN A 116 -11.34 19.04 -1.34
CA GLN A 116 -12.34 19.69 -2.20
C GLN A 116 -13.63 19.96 -1.43
N GLN A 117 -14.15 18.97 -0.70
CA GLN A 117 -15.33 19.12 0.16
C GLN A 117 -15.17 20.25 1.18
N LYS A 118 -14.03 20.31 1.88
CA LYS A 118 -13.75 21.38 2.85
C LYS A 118 -13.62 22.77 2.23
N ARG A 119 -13.15 22.87 0.99
CA ARG A 119 -13.07 24.15 0.26
C ARG A 119 -14.44 24.61 -0.19
N SER A 120 -15.28 23.69 -0.69
CA SER A 120 -16.65 24.01 -1.12
C SER A 120 -17.56 24.46 0.02
N ILE A 121 -17.34 23.99 1.26
CA ILE A 121 -18.10 24.43 2.44
C ILE A 121 -17.70 25.86 2.89
N LYS A 122 -16.49 26.31 2.54
CA LYS A 122 -15.97 27.63 2.93
C LYS A 122 -16.24 28.73 1.90
N ALA A 123 -16.76 28.38 0.72
CA ALA A 123 -17.17 29.30 -0.33
C ALA A 123 -18.67 29.57 -0.22
#